data_AF-A0A7S3NYQ5-F1
#
_entry.id   AF-A0A7S3NYQ5-F1
#
_cell.length_a   1.000
_cell.length_b   1.000
_cell.length_c   1.000
_cell.angle_alpha   90.00
_cell.angle_beta   90.00
_cell.angle_gamma   90.00
#
_symmetry.space_group_name_H-M   'P 1'
#
loop_
_entity.id
_entity.type
_entity.pdbx_description
1 polymer ?
#
loop_
_entity_poly.entity_id
_entity_poly.type
_entity_poly.pdbx_seq_one_letter_code
_entity_poly.pdbx_strand_id
1 'polypeptide(L)'
;ENLSVKTIERVKRNFYTNMIASGCLLVAFGVNLGLSYIKDAIDSDSNSGNSGGEEFLIRVISIITSFFVVVINVALGRIIRILAAYEKHETYSKYHLSVAVKLTIAMFINTGITPLFVNFGRKNWFDSGGLMVDIFYNTLTISFISPLVYLLNPVYLIKQC
;
A
#
# COMPACT_ATOMS: atom_id res chain seq x y z
N GLU A 1 20.77 -17.25 17.25
CA GLU A 1 22.04 -16.47 17.29
C GLU A 1 22.36 -15.92 15.90
N ASN A 2 22.64 -14.62 15.78
CA ASN A 2 22.96 -13.93 14.52
C ASN A 2 24.39 -13.34 14.51
N LEU A 3 25.22 -13.71 15.50
CA LEU A 3 26.54 -13.13 15.75
C LEU A 3 27.64 -13.61 14.79
N SER A 4 27.41 -14.73 14.08
CA SER A 4 28.39 -15.32 13.16
C SER A 4 28.34 -14.75 11.73
N VAL A 5 27.37 -13.89 11.42
CA VAL A 5 27.18 -13.38 10.05
C VAL A 5 28.12 -12.20 9.80
N LYS A 6 28.94 -12.32 8.75
CA LYS A 6 29.86 -11.26 8.33
C LYS A 6 29.10 -10.00 7.91
N THR A 7 29.64 -8.83 8.24
CA THR A 7 29.03 -7.52 7.95
C THR A 7 28.71 -7.33 6.45
N ILE A 8 29.57 -7.84 5.56
CA ILE A 8 29.39 -7.77 4.10
C ILE A 8 28.15 -8.56 3.65
N GLU A 9 27.92 -9.74 4.21
CA GLU A 9 26.74 -10.54 3.89
C GLU A 9 25.46 -9.87 4.39
N ARG A 10 25.52 -9.16 5.52
CA ARG A 10 24.40 -8.39 6.05
C ARG A 10 24.03 -7.21 5.15
N VAL A 11 25.02 -6.47 4.64
CA VAL A 11 24.78 -5.38 3.68
C VAL A 11 24.20 -5.92 2.37
N LYS A 12 24.72 -7.05 1.87
CA LYS A 12 24.17 -7.71 0.68
C LYS A 12 22.70 -8.09 0.89
N ARG A 13 22.35 -8.68 2.03
CA ARG A 13 20.97 -9.02 2.38
C ARG A 13 20.08 -7.78 2.46
N ASN A 14 20.53 -6.71 3.11
CA ASN A 14 19.80 -5.44 3.18
C ASN A 14 19.54 -4.84 1.79
N PHE A 15 20.47 -4.99 0.86
CA PHE A 15 20.28 -4.53 -0.51
C PHE A 15 19.19 -5.35 -1.23
N TYR A 16 19.23 -6.69 -1.11
CA TYR A 16 18.20 -7.57 -1.68
C TYR A 16 16.81 -7.30 -1.10
N THR A 17 16.70 -7.10 0.21
CA THR A 17 15.41 -6.82 0.86
C THR A 17 14.83 -5.49 0.40
N ASN A 18 15.66 -4.45 0.29
CA ASN A 18 15.25 -3.16 -0.24
C ASN A 18 14.84 -3.25 -1.74
N MET A 19 15.52 -4.07 -2.52
CA MET A 19 15.18 -4.29 -3.94
C MET A 19 13.80 -4.96 -4.08
N ILE A 20 13.50 -5.97 -3.26
CA ILE A 20 12.19 -6.64 -3.24
C ILE A 20 11.09 -5.66 -2.78
N ALA A 21 11.33 -4.88 -1.72
CA ALA A 21 10.39 -3.89 -1.23
C ALA A 21 10.08 -2.82 -2.29
N SER A 22 11.10 -2.36 -3.01
CA SER A 22 10.95 -1.44 -4.14
C SER A 22 10.11 -2.06 -5.27
N GLY A 23 10.36 -3.33 -5.61
CA GLY A 23 9.55 -4.06 -6.58
C GLY A 23 8.07 -4.13 -6.19
N CYS A 24 7.76 -4.39 -4.92
CA CYS A 24 6.38 -4.38 -4.42
C CYS A 24 5.74 -2.98 -4.54
N LEU A 25 6.49 -1.91 -4.25
CA LEU A 25 6.00 -0.53 -4.42
C LEU A 25 5.75 -0.19 -5.89
N LEU A 26 6.58 -0.67 -6.81
CA LEU A 26 6.38 -0.47 -8.25
C LEU A 26 5.11 -1.18 -8.75
N VAL A 27 4.86 -2.41 -8.30
CA VAL A 27 3.62 -3.12 -8.62
C VAL A 27 2.41 -2.36 -8.08
N ALA A 28 2.50 -1.87 -6.85
CA ALA A 28 1.42 -1.07 -6.25
C ALA A 28 1.14 0.22 -7.00
N PHE A 29 2.21 0.91 -7.42
CA PHE A 29 2.11 2.10 -8.24
C PHE A 29 1.46 1.80 -9.59
N GLY A 30 1.85 0.71 -10.26
CA GLY A 30 1.25 0.27 -11.53
C GLY A 30 -0.23 -0.04 -11.42
N VAL A 31 -0.66 -0.72 -10.34
CA VAL A 31 -2.09 -0.99 -10.09
C VAL A 31 -2.88 0.30 -9.88
N ASN A 32 -2.36 1.24 -9.09
CA ASN A 32 -3.03 2.53 -8.86
C ASN A 32 -3.12 3.37 -10.15
N LEU A 33 -2.06 3.39 -10.97
CA LEU A 33 -2.09 4.02 -12.29
C LEU A 33 -3.15 3.39 -13.20
N GLY A 34 -3.16 2.06 -13.31
CA GLY A 34 -4.12 1.35 -14.17
C GLY A 34 -5.58 1.65 -13.76
N LEU A 35 -5.87 1.64 -12.46
CA LEU A 35 -7.20 2.00 -11.96
C LEU A 35 -7.53 3.47 -12.20
N SER A 36 -6.56 4.38 -12.08
CA SER A 36 -6.74 5.80 -12.43
C SER A 36 -7.10 5.98 -13.91
N TYR A 37 -6.40 5.32 -14.82
CA TYR A 37 -6.71 5.39 -16.25
C TYR A 37 -8.13 4.89 -16.56
N ILE A 38 -8.58 3.84 -15.89
CA ILE A 38 -9.94 3.31 -16.05
C ILE A 38 -10.97 4.33 -15.54
N LYS A 39 -10.71 5.00 -14.40
CA LYS A 39 -11.59 6.06 -13.89
C LYS A 39 -11.70 7.22 -14.88
N ASP A 40 -10.58 7.70 -15.40
CA ASP A 40 -10.55 8.85 -16.32
C ASP A 40 -11.28 8.54 -17.64
N ALA A 41 -11.18 7.31 -18.15
CA ALA A 41 -11.91 6.89 -19.35
C ALA A 41 -13.44 6.88 -19.15
N ILE A 42 -13.90 6.47 -17.97
CA ILE A 42 -15.33 6.43 -17.63
C ILE A 42 -15.88 7.84 -17.39
N ASP A 43 -15.10 8.72 -16.76
CA ASP A 43 -15.48 10.12 -16.52
C ASP A 43 -15.65 10.90 -17.84
N SER A 44 -14.82 10.62 -18.84
CA SER A 44 -14.95 11.22 -20.18
C SER A 44 -16.21 10.77 -20.93
N ASP A 45 -16.61 9.50 -20.80
CA ASP A 45 -17.83 8.98 -21.44
C ASP A 45 -19.10 9.51 -20.74
N SER A 46 -19.03 9.71 -19.42
CA SER A 46 -20.22 10.07 -18.63
C SER A 46 -20.79 11.46 -18.91
N ASN A 47 -19.97 12.37 -19.43
CA ASN A 47 -20.43 13.69 -19.86
C ASN A 47 -21.34 13.66 -21.11
N SER A 48 -21.49 12.52 -21.81
CA SER A 48 -22.26 12.42 -23.07
C SER A 48 -23.62 11.75 -22.99
N GLY A 49 -24.02 11.11 -21.88
CA GLY A 49 -25.40 10.64 -21.76
C GLY A 49 -25.61 9.52 -20.74
N ASN A 50 -26.42 9.84 -19.73
CA ASN A 50 -27.00 8.97 -18.68
C ASN A 50 -26.28 9.01 -17.31
N SER A 51 -26.41 10.16 -16.62
CA SER A 51 -25.69 10.58 -15.41
C SER A 51 -25.82 9.67 -14.17
N GLY A 52 -26.91 8.92 -13.99
CA GLY A 52 -27.16 8.20 -12.73
C GLY A 52 -26.33 6.90 -12.55
N GLY A 53 -26.10 6.17 -13.64
CA GLY A 53 -25.43 4.86 -13.57
C GLY A 53 -23.90 4.98 -13.50
N GLU A 54 -23.34 5.95 -14.18
CA GLU A 54 -21.89 6.12 -14.32
C GLU A 54 -21.29 6.79 -13.08
N GLU A 55 -21.99 7.74 -12.44
CA GLU A 55 -21.59 8.26 -11.12
C GLU A 55 -21.47 7.15 -10.06
N PHE A 56 -22.38 6.16 -10.11
CA PHE A 56 -22.33 4.99 -9.25
C PHE A 56 -21.11 4.12 -9.57
N LEU A 57 -20.82 3.88 -10.86
CA LEU A 57 -19.65 3.10 -11.29
C LEU A 57 -18.32 3.76 -10.86
N ILE A 58 -18.18 5.08 -11.04
CA ILE A 58 -16.99 5.83 -10.60
C ILE A 58 -16.77 5.67 -9.09
N ARG A 59 -17.84 5.76 -8.29
CA ARG A 59 -17.76 5.57 -6.84
C ARG A 59 -17.36 4.14 -6.47
N VAL A 60 -17.92 3.12 -7.14
CA VAL A 60 -17.56 1.72 -6.92
C VAL A 60 -16.09 1.45 -7.27
N ILE A 61 -15.59 2.02 -8.37
CA ILE A 61 -14.18 1.89 -8.76
C ILE A 61 -13.26 2.55 -7.73
N SER A 62 -13.64 3.71 -7.18
CA SER A 62 -12.88 4.35 -6.10
C SER A 62 -12.82 3.49 -4.83
N ILE A 63 -13.92 2.85 -4.44
CA ILE A 63 -13.94 1.91 -3.30
C ILE A 63 -13.03 0.70 -3.56
N ILE A 64 -13.12 0.11 -4.75
CA ILE A 64 -12.26 -1.01 -5.16
C ILE A 64 -10.78 -0.58 -5.13
N THR A 65 -10.47 0.60 -5.65
CA THR A 65 -9.11 1.16 -5.61
C THR A 65 -8.59 1.26 -4.18
N SER A 66 -9.40 1.79 -3.26
CA SER A 66 -9.01 1.90 -1.86
C SER A 66 -8.81 0.54 -1.18
N PHE A 67 -9.64 -0.45 -1.52
CA PHE A 67 -9.45 -1.81 -1.04
C PHE A 67 -8.11 -2.39 -1.50
N PHE A 68 -7.75 -2.24 -2.78
CA PHE A 68 -6.46 -2.69 -3.31
C PHE A 68 -5.28 -2.00 -2.62
N VAL A 69 -5.34 -0.68 -2.40
CA VAL A 69 -4.31 0.06 -1.65
C VAL A 69 -4.10 -0.53 -0.26
N VAL A 70 -5.18 -0.90 0.43
CA VAL A 70 -5.08 -1.50 1.76
C VAL A 70 -4.52 -2.93 1.73
N VAL A 71 -4.93 -3.77 0.78
CA VAL A 71 -4.35 -5.11 0.60
C VAL A 71 -2.84 -5.00 0.37
N ILE A 72 -2.41 -4.04 -0.46
CA ILE A 72 -0.99 -3.77 -0.72
C ILE A 72 -0.27 -3.30 0.55
N ASN A 73 -0.86 -2.37 1.31
CA ASN A 73 -0.28 -1.89 2.57
C ASN A 73 -0.11 -3.03 3.59
N VAL A 74 -1.09 -3.93 3.69
CA VAL A 74 -1.00 -5.13 4.54
C VAL A 74 0.08 -6.08 4.04
N ALA A 75 0.14 -6.33 2.73
CA ALA A 75 1.15 -7.18 2.11
C ALA A 75 2.57 -6.63 2.32
N LEU A 76 2.81 -5.34 2.08
CA LEU A 76 4.07 -4.65 2.37
C LEU A 76 4.46 -4.82 3.84
N GLY A 77 3.51 -4.64 4.75
CA GLY A 77 3.73 -4.83 6.18
C GLY A 77 4.15 -6.25 6.57
N ARG A 78 3.66 -7.27 5.86
CA ARG A 78 4.06 -8.67 6.06
C ARG A 78 5.43 -8.96 5.43
N ILE A 79 5.63 -8.54 4.19
CA ILE A 79 6.86 -8.75 3.43
C ILE A 79 8.04 -8.10 4.13
N ILE A 80 7.92 -6.84 4.59
CA ILE A 80 9.00 -6.13 5.29
C ILE A 80 9.38 -6.84 6.59
N ARG A 81 8.41 -7.41 7.33
CA ARG A 81 8.69 -8.19 8.54
C ARG A 81 9.45 -9.48 8.26
N ILE A 82 9.08 -10.19 7.18
CA ILE A 82 9.77 -11.42 6.74
C ILE A 82 11.19 -11.08 6.27
N LEU A 83 11.34 -10.04 5.47
CA LEU A 83 12.63 -9.58 4.95
C LEU A 83 13.55 -9.11 6.07
N ALA A 84 13.04 -8.35 7.04
CA ALA A 84 13.84 -7.95 8.21
C ALA A 84 14.27 -9.15 9.07
N ALA A 85 13.47 -10.23 9.12
CA ALA A 85 13.87 -11.46 9.81
C ALA A 85 15.05 -12.14 9.08
N TYR A 86 15.13 -11.99 7.76
CA TYR A 86 16.21 -12.52 6.93
C TYR A 86 17.54 -11.75 7.07
N GLU A 87 17.49 -10.50 7.54
CA GLU A 87 18.68 -9.62 7.74
C GLU A 87 19.53 -10.00 8.96
N LYS A 88 19.00 -10.85 9.85
CA LYS A 88 19.75 -11.41 10.99
C LYS A 88 20.47 -10.33 11.82
N HIS A 89 19.69 -9.43 12.42
CA HIS A 89 20.20 -8.40 13.32
C HIS A 89 20.74 -9.00 14.64
N GLU A 90 21.74 -8.35 15.22
CA GLU A 90 22.42 -8.79 16.46
C GLU A 90 21.54 -8.68 17.70
N THR A 91 20.68 -7.66 17.76
CA THR A 91 19.81 -7.38 18.90
C THR A 91 18.38 -7.14 18.43
N TYR A 92 17.42 -7.46 19.31
CA TYR A 92 15.99 -7.22 19.05
C TYR A 92 15.69 -5.74 18.80
N SER A 93 16.37 -4.82 19.51
CA SER A 93 16.19 -3.38 19.28
C SER A 93 16.61 -2.94 17.88
N LYS A 94 17.74 -3.43 17.37
CA LYS A 94 18.19 -3.14 15.98
C LYS A 94 17.24 -3.76 14.95
N TYR A 95 16.70 -4.94 15.22
CA TYR A 95 15.66 -5.57 14.38
C TYR A 95 14.41 -4.70 14.29
N HIS A 96 13.82 -4.33 15.44
CA HIS A 96 12.60 -3.53 15.46
C HIS A 96 12.79 -2.14 14.86
N LEU A 97 13.95 -1.51 15.08
CA LEU A 97 14.28 -0.24 14.45
C LEU A 97 14.36 -0.36 12.92
N SER A 98 15.05 -1.39 12.40
CA SER A 98 15.15 -1.64 10.95
C SER A 98 13.77 -1.87 10.32
N VAL A 99 12.94 -2.70 10.96
CA VAL A 99 11.55 -2.93 10.54
C VAL A 99 10.77 -1.63 10.51
N ALA A 100 10.81 -0.85 11.60
CA ALA A 100 10.04 0.39 11.72
C ALA A 100 10.43 1.40 10.64
N VAL A 101 11.73 1.64 10.42
CA VAL A 101 12.20 2.60 9.41
C VAL A 101 11.76 2.18 8.00
N LYS A 102 11.99 0.93 7.63
CA LYS A 102 11.62 0.42 6.30
C LYS A 102 10.12 0.44 6.08
N LEU A 103 9.36 0.08 7.11
CA LEU A 103 7.91 0.06 7.05
C LEU A 103 7.35 1.49 6.92
N THR A 104 7.85 2.44 7.71
CA THR A 104 7.44 3.85 7.62
C THR A 104 7.71 4.43 6.24
N ILE A 105 8.91 4.21 5.69
CA ILE A 105 9.26 4.70 4.34
C ILE A 105 8.34 4.07 3.30
N ALA A 106 8.12 2.75 3.34
CA ALA A 106 7.27 2.06 2.38
C ALA A 106 5.80 2.52 2.47
N MET A 107 5.26 2.66 3.67
CA MET A 107 3.89 3.15 3.87
C MET A 107 3.73 4.60 3.42
N PHE A 108 4.70 5.46 3.70
CA PHE A 108 4.69 6.86 3.28
C PHE A 108 4.71 6.99 1.76
N ILE A 109 5.56 6.21 1.08
CA ILE A 109 5.59 6.18 -0.39
C ILE A 109 4.25 5.67 -0.94
N ASN A 110 3.76 4.52 -0.46
CA ASN A 110 2.56 3.88 -1.02
C ASN A 110 1.25 4.65 -0.74
N THR A 111 1.14 5.28 0.44
CA THR A 111 -0.12 5.93 0.88
C THR A 111 -0.12 7.43 0.60
N GLY A 112 1.05 8.08 0.55
CA GLY A 112 1.19 9.50 0.30
C GLY A 112 1.67 9.81 -1.12
N ILE A 113 2.87 9.34 -1.48
CA ILE A 113 3.52 9.72 -2.75
C ILE A 113 2.81 9.10 -3.95
N THR A 114 2.45 7.82 -3.88
CA THR A 114 1.84 7.09 -5.00
C THR A 114 0.52 7.74 -5.46
N PRO A 115 -0.48 8.00 -4.61
CA PRO A 115 -1.72 8.66 -5.04
C PRO A 115 -1.49 10.07 -5.60
N LEU A 116 -0.55 10.82 -5.01
CA LEU A 116 -0.19 12.18 -5.44
C LEU A 116 0.42 12.16 -6.84
N PHE A 117 1.34 11.22 -7.10
CA PHE A 117 1.98 11.09 -8.40
C PHE A 117 0.99 10.63 -9.48
N VAL A 118 0.12 9.66 -9.15
CA VAL A 118 -0.92 9.14 -10.06
C VAL A 118 -1.88 10.26 -10.51
N ASN A 119 -2.19 11.20 -9.62
CA ASN A 119 -3.11 12.31 -9.90
C ASN A 119 -2.43 13.62 -10.31
N PHE A 120 -1.10 13.66 -10.42
CA PHE A 120 -0.36 14.90 -10.66
C PHE A 120 -0.79 15.63 -11.95
N GLY A 121 -1.20 14.88 -12.97
CA GLY A 121 -1.66 15.43 -14.25
C GLY A 121 -3.15 15.81 -14.32
N ARG A 122 -3.96 15.51 -13.29
CA ARG A 122 -5.40 15.84 -13.33
C ARG A 122 -5.62 17.31 -12.98
N LYS A 123 -6.45 17.97 -13.79
CA LYS A 123 -6.76 19.41 -13.62
C LYS A 123 -7.68 19.67 -12.42
N ASN A 124 -8.51 18.70 -12.05
CA ASN A 124 -9.52 18.86 -10.99
C ASN A 124 -9.27 17.85 -9.86
N TRP A 125 -8.52 18.27 -8.83
CA TRP A 125 -8.21 17.41 -7.68
C TRP A 125 -9.40 17.21 -6.73
N PHE A 126 -10.40 18.08 -6.82
CA PHE A 126 -11.54 18.17 -5.89
C PHE A 126 -12.85 17.62 -6.47
N ASP A 127 -12.86 17.20 -7.74
CA ASP A 127 -14.06 16.65 -8.37
C ASP A 127 -14.32 15.20 -7.92
N SER A 128 -15.53 14.73 -8.22
CA SER A 128 -15.94 13.34 -8.02
C SER A 128 -14.93 12.40 -8.71
N GLY A 129 -14.27 11.54 -7.93
CA GLY A 129 -13.24 10.63 -8.43
C GLY A 129 -11.82 11.21 -8.50
N GLY A 130 -11.63 12.47 -8.11
CA GLY A 130 -10.33 13.14 -8.01
C GLY A 130 -9.48 12.71 -6.80
N LEU A 131 -8.28 13.29 -6.70
CA LEU A 131 -7.28 12.99 -5.66
C LEU A 131 -7.84 13.08 -4.24
N MET A 132 -8.68 14.08 -3.94
CA MET A 132 -9.23 14.27 -2.60
C MET A 132 -10.10 13.08 -2.18
N VAL A 133 -10.95 12.60 -3.09
CA VAL A 133 -11.83 11.45 -2.86
C VAL A 133 -11.01 10.18 -2.64
N ASP A 134 -9.95 9.99 -3.44
CA ASP A 134 -9.06 8.83 -3.32
C ASP A 134 -8.29 8.83 -1.99
N ILE A 135 -7.74 9.96 -1.56
CA ILE A 135 -7.06 10.08 -0.26
C ILE A 135 -8.04 9.86 0.89
N PHE A 136 -9.26 10.40 0.79
CA PHE A 136 -10.30 10.27 1.81
C PHE A 136 -10.67 8.80 2.04
N TYR A 137 -11.02 8.07 0.98
CA TYR A 137 -11.37 6.65 1.09
C TYR A 137 -10.17 5.79 1.49
N ASN A 138 -8.95 6.10 1.02
CA ASN A 138 -7.75 5.39 1.48
C ASN A 138 -7.52 5.56 2.98
N THR A 139 -7.64 6.78 3.49
CA THR A 139 -7.44 7.07 4.92
C THR A 139 -8.50 6.38 5.76
N LEU A 140 -9.77 6.48 5.38
CA LEU A 140 -10.86 5.77 6.05
C LEU A 140 -10.60 4.26 6.08
N THR A 141 -10.24 3.67 4.94
CA THR A 141 -10.02 2.22 4.84
C THR A 141 -8.86 1.79 5.74
N ILE A 142 -7.75 2.54 5.78
CA ILE A 142 -6.61 2.21 6.67
C ILE A 142 -7.00 2.33 8.14
N SER A 143 -7.76 3.37 8.51
CA SER A 143 -8.22 3.60 9.89
C SER A 143 -9.12 2.48 10.42
N PHE A 144 -9.97 1.88 9.58
CA PHE A 144 -10.88 0.81 10.01
C PHE A 144 -10.33 -0.60 9.76
N ILE A 145 -9.70 -0.86 8.62
CA ILE A 145 -9.24 -2.21 8.26
C ILE A 145 -8.00 -2.61 9.07
N SER A 146 -7.08 -1.69 9.37
CA SER A 146 -5.87 -2.07 10.12
C SER A 146 -6.18 -2.60 11.53
N PRO A 147 -7.04 -1.93 12.33
CA PRO A 147 -7.50 -2.48 13.61
C PRO A 147 -8.30 -3.77 13.44
N LEU A 148 -9.15 -3.86 12.42
CA LEU A 148 -9.99 -5.04 12.18
C LEU A 148 -9.16 -6.28 11.83
N VAL A 149 -8.13 -6.14 11.00
CA VAL A 149 -7.18 -7.23 10.68
C VAL A 149 -6.38 -7.66 11.91
N TYR A 150 -6.06 -6.72 12.80
CA TYR A 150 -5.39 -7.05 14.07
C TYR A 150 -6.32 -7.82 15.01
N LEU A 151 -7.58 -7.39 15.12
CA LEU A 151 -8.59 -8.02 15.96
C LEU A 151 -8.99 -9.42 15.44
N LEU A 152 -9.20 -9.56 14.13
CA LEU A 152 -9.60 -10.80 13.50
C LEU A 152 -8.43 -11.73 13.14
N ASN A 153 -7.24 -11.50 13.69
CA ASN A 153 -6.02 -12.22 13.29
C ASN A 153 -6.28 -13.73 13.23
N PRO A 154 -6.44 -14.31 12.02
CA PRO A 154 -7.00 -15.65 11.88
C PRO A 154 -6.05 -16.70 12.44
N VAL A 155 -4.75 -16.40 12.46
CA VAL A 155 -3.72 -17.26 13.05
C VAL A 155 -3.85 -17.34 14.58
N TYR A 156 -4.32 -16.29 15.24
CA TYR A 156 -4.54 -16.33 16.69
C TYR A 156 -5.82 -17.11 17.02
N LEU A 157 -6.89 -16.89 16.26
CA LEU A 157 -8.17 -17.61 16.42
C LEU A 157 -8.03 -19.11 16.14
N ILE A 158 -7.34 -19.51 15.06
CA ILE A 158 -7.11 -20.93 14.72
C ILE A 158 -6.22 -21.64 15.74
N LYS A 159 -5.33 -20.91 16.44
CA LYS A 159 -4.45 -21.47 17.46
C LYS A 159 -5.11 -21.57 18.85
N GLN A 160 -6.28 -20.97 19.00
CA GLN A 160 -7.11 -21.01 20.22
C GLN A 160 -8.25 -22.04 20.15
N CYS A 161 -8.60 -22.51 18.95
CA CYS A 161 -9.43 -23.69 18.73
C CYS A 161 -8.58 -24.96 18.68
#